data_AF-D9MSL6-F1
#
_entry.id   AF-D9MSL6-F1
#
_cell.length_a   1.000
_cell.length_b   1.000
_cell.length_c   1.000
_cell.angle_alpha   90.00
_cell.angle_beta   90.00
_cell.angle_gamma   90.00
#
_symmetry.space_group_name_H-M   'P 1'
#
loop_
_entity.id
_entity.type
_entity.pdbx_description
1 polymer ?
#
loop_
_entity_poly.entity_id
_entity_poly.type
_entity_poly.pdbx_seq_one_letter_code
_entity_poly.pdbx_strand_id
1 'polypeptide(L)'
;HYFFVVHHELGHIQYYLQYEQQPAVFRGAPNPGFHEAVGDVIALSVMSAKHLKSIGLTDNGRLDEKSRINELFKQALSKIVFLPFGYTMDKYRYAVFRNEIEEPQWNCGFWQMRSEYGGVEPPVSRTDKDFDPPAKYHIDADVE
;
A
#
# COMPACT_ATOMS: atom_id res chain seq x y z
N HIS A 1 -6.61 -4.63 13.67
CA HIS A 1 -5.34 -4.48 12.94
C HIS A 1 -4.66 -5.83 12.79
N TYR A 2 -4.16 -6.46 13.85
CA TYR A 2 -3.45 -7.76 13.73
C TYR A 2 -4.24 -8.88 13.04
N PHE A 3 -5.56 -9.00 13.30
CA PHE A 3 -6.39 -10.00 12.62
C PHE A 3 -6.40 -9.85 11.10
N PHE A 4 -6.40 -8.61 10.58
CA PHE A 4 -6.27 -8.32 9.15
C PHE A 4 -4.88 -8.71 8.65
N VAL A 5 -3.84 -8.24 9.33
CA VAL A 5 -2.43 -8.48 8.92
C VAL A 5 -2.15 -9.97 8.85
N VAL A 6 -2.52 -10.74 9.87
CA VAL A 6 -2.30 -12.20 9.87
C VAL A 6 -2.95 -12.87 8.66
N HIS A 7 -4.16 -12.48 8.26
CA HIS A 7 -4.82 -13.08 7.09
C HIS A 7 -4.22 -12.61 5.76
N HIS A 8 -3.72 -11.38 5.71
CA HIS A 8 -2.96 -10.88 4.56
C HIS A 8 -1.67 -11.69 4.39
N GLU A 9 -0.88 -11.84 5.44
CA GLU A 9 0.38 -12.61 5.41
C GLU A 9 0.15 -14.10 5.11
N LEU A 10 -0.90 -14.71 5.67
CA LEU A 10 -1.29 -16.08 5.34
C LEU A 10 -1.70 -16.22 3.87
N GLY A 11 -2.19 -15.15 3.25
CA GLY A 11 -2.43 -15.11 1.81
C GLY A 11 -1.14 -15.27 1.00
N HIS A 12 -0.06 -14.61 1.39
CA HIS A 12 1.27 -14.84 0.79
C HIS A 12 1.73 -16.28 0.98
N ILE A 13 1.61 -16.82 2.20
CA ILE A 13 1.94 -18.24 2.48
C ILE A 13 1.15 -19.18 1.58
N GLN A 14 -0.17 -18.97 1.48
CA GLN A 14 -1.00 -19.79 0.61
C GLN A 14 -0.55 -19.68 -0.85
N TYR A 15 -0.12 -18.49 -1.30
CA TYR A 15 0.36 -18.29 -2.66
C TYR A 15 1.69 -19.00 -2.91
N TYR A 16 2.65 -18.95 -1.96
CA TYR A 16 3.89 -19.73 -2.01
C TYR A 16 3.61 -21.24 -2.20
N LEU A 17 2.63 -21.78 -1.47
CA LEU A 17 2.23 -23.19 -1.59
C LEU A 17 1.61 -23.52 -2.95
N GLN A 18 0.92 -22.58 -3.61
CA GLN A 18 0.29 -22.85 -4.92
C GLN A 18 1.32 -23.08 -6.04
N TYR A 19 2.46 -22.39 -6.00
CA TYR A 19 3.51 -22.54 -7.02
C TYR A 19 4.71 -23.33 -6.53
N GLU A 20 4.62 -24.04 -5.39
CA GLU A 20 5.75 -24.79 -4.83
C GLU A 20 6.32 -25.85 -5.78
N GLN A 21 5.49 -26.40 -6.67
CA GLN A 21 5.91 -27.44 -7.62
C GLN A 21 6.48 -26.87 -8.92
N GLN A 22 6.45 -25.55 -9.12
CA GLN A 22 7.08 -24.90 -10.27
C GLN A 22 8.61 -24.96 -10.15
N PRO A 23 9.36 -24.95 -11.27
CA PRO A 23 10.80 -24.71 -11.24
C PRO A 23 11.14 -23.44 -10.47
N ALA A 24 12.26 -23.42 -9.74
CA ALA A 24 12.60 -22.33 -8.82
C ALA A 24 12.52 -20.93 -9.45
N VAL A 25 12.92 -20.79 -10.72
CA VAL A 25 12.86 -19.52 -11.47
C VAL A 25 11.44 -19.02 -11.78
N PHE A 26 10.43 -19.88 -11.66
CA PHE A 26 9.01 -19.55 -11.86
C PHE A 26 8.23 -19.50 -10.54
N ARG A 27 8.90 -19.63 -9.39
CA ARG A 27 8.28 -19.50 -8.06
C ARG A 27 8.19 -18.04 -7.63
N GLY A 28 7.38 -17.29 -8.37
CA GLY A 28 7.12 -15.88 -8.10
C GLY A 28 5.75 -15.47 -8.63
N ALA A 29 5.29 -14.30 -8.21
CA ALA A 29 4.08 -13.72 -8.75
C ALA A 29 4.28 -13.33 -10.23
N PRO A 30 3.23 -13.39 -11.08
CA PRO A 30 3.33 -12.98 -12.48
C PRO A 30 3.85 -11.55 -12.70
N ASN A 31 3.59 -10.68 -11.73
CA ASN A 31 4.22 -9.37 -11.54
C ASN A 31 4.13 -8.99 -10.05
N PRO A 32 4.88 -7.97 -9.58
CA PRO A 32 4.94 -7.60 -8.16
C PRO A 32 3.56 -7.34 -7.54
N GLY A 33 2.65 -6.69 -8.28
CA GLY A 33 1.31 -6.35 -7.77
C GLY A 33 0.38 -7.54 -7.52
N PHE A 34 0.65 -8.70 -8.11
CA PHE A 34 -0.20 -9.89 -7.89
C PHE A 34 -0.06 -10.44 -6.47
N HIS A 35 1.14 -10.38 -5.89
CA HIS A 35 1.39 -11.01 -4.59
C HIS A 35 0.62 -10.29 -3.48
N GLU A 36 0.75 -8.97 -3.43
CA GLU A 36 0.03 -8.10 -2.50
C GLU A 36 -1.49 -8.18 -2.68
N ALA A 37 -1.96 -8.23 -3.93
CA ALA A 37 -3.38 -8.32 -4.23
C ALA A 37 -4.03 -9.60 -3.65
N VAL A 38 -3.32 -10.74 -3.67
CA VAL A 38 -3.82 -12.00 -3.08
C VAL A 38 -4.02 -11.86 -1.57
N GLY A 39 -3.02 -11.31 -0.86
CA GLY A 39 -3.10 -11.08 0.59
C GLY A 39 -4.26 -10.15 0.96
N ASP A 40 -4.36 -9.01 0.26
CA ASP A 40 -5.41 -8.02 0.51
C ASP A 40 -6.83 -8.53 0.25
N VAL A 41 -7.05 -9.31 -0.82
CA VAL A 41 -8.38 -9.87 -1.14
C VAL A 41 -8.87 -10.84 -0.06
N ILE A 42 -7.97 -11.66 0.47
CA ILE A 42 -8.27 -12.57 1.58
C ILE A 42 -8.64 -11.76 2.82
N ALA A 43 -7.80 -10.78 3.19
CA ALA A 43 -8.00 -9.96 4.36
C ALA A 43 -9.31 -9.14 4.29
N LEU A 44 -9.66 -8.58 3.13
CA LEU A 44 -10.93 -7.88 2.89
C LEU A 44 -12.15 -8.77 3.14
N SER A 45 -12.10 -10.02 2.66
CA SER A 45 -13.19 -10.98 2.86
C SER A 45 -13.36 -11.36 4.32
N VAL A 46 -12.24 -11.58 5.02
CA VAL A 46 -12.18 -11.92 6.44
C VAL A 46 -12.72 -10.79 7.33
N MET A 47 -12.46 -9.53 6.97
CA MET A 47 -12.95 -8.38 7.74
C MET A 47 -14.44 -8.08 7.54
N SER A 48 -15.14 -8.79 6.66
CA SER A 48 -16.56 -8.55 6.44
C SER A 48 -17.41 -8.89 7.68
N ALA A 49 -18.43 -8.07 7.97
CA ALA A 49 -19.35 -8.33 9.08
C ALA A 49 -19.97 -9.74 9.02
N LYS A 50 -20.25 -10.23 7.80
CA LYS A 50 -20.74 -11.60 7.55
C LYS A 50 -19.76 -12.65 8.07
N HIS A 51 -18.48 -12.52 7.73
CA HIS A 51 -17.46 -13.47 8.17
C HIS A 51 -17.23 -13.37 9.69
N LEU A 52 -17.07 -12.17 10.23
CA LEU A 52 -16.87 -11.96 11.67
C LEU A 52 -18.01 -12.56 12.51
N LYS A 53 -19.26 -12.49 12.03
CA LYS A 53 -20.38 -13.19 12.66
C LYS A 53 -20.25 -14.71 12.58
N SER A 54 -19.85 -15.25 11.44
CA SER A 54 -19.71 -16.71 11.25
C SER A 54 -18.66 -17.34 12.18
N ILE A 55 -17.67 -16.57 12.62
CA ILE A 55 -16.63 -17.00 13.57
C ILE A 55 -16.88 -16.54 15.01
N GLY A 56 -18.06 -15.97 15.30
CA GLY A 56 -18.46 -15.60 16.66
C GLY A 56 -17.80 -14.34 17.23
N LEU A 57 -17.18 -13.49 16.41
CA LEU A 57 -16.57 -12.23 16.86
C LEU A 57 -17.57 -11.05 16.91
N THR A 58 -18.77 -11.22 16.34
CA THR A 58 -19.86 -10.24 16.44
C THR A 58 -21.23 -10.90 16.25
N ASP A 59 -22.26 -10.37 16.90
CA ASP A 59 -23.64 -10.83 16.71
C ASP A 59 -24.28 -10.25 15.43
N ASN A 60 -23.71 -9.16 14.90
CA ASN A 60 -24.23 -8.38 13.79
C ASN A 60 -23.52 -8.71 12.47
N GLY A 61 -24.14 -9.56 11.66
CA GLY A 61 -23.58 -10.02 10.37
C GLY A 61 -23.89 -9.11 9.18
N ARG A 62 -24.60 -8.00 9.41
CA ARG A 62 -25.03 -7.06 8.38
C ARG A 62 -24.91 -5.65 8.92
N LEU A 63 -24.37 -4.77 8.10
CA LEU A 63 -24.30 -3.34 8.39
C LEU A 63 -25.60 -2.66 7.97
N ASP A 64 -26.12 -1.76 8.82
CA ASP A 64 -27.11 -0.78 8.40
C ASP A 64 -26.48 0.23 7.41
N GLU A 65 -27.30 1.11 6.83
CA GLU A 65 -26.84 2.07 5.83
C GLU A 65 -25.77 3.04 6.37
N LYS A 66 -25.94 3.57 7.58
CA LYS A 66 -25.00 4.53 8.19
C LYS A 66 -23.67 3.85 8.48
N SER A 67 -23.72 2.65 9.06
CA SER A 67 -22.56 1.82 9.35
C SER A 67 -21.82 1.42 8.07
N ARG A 68 -22.55 1.10 6.99
CA ARG A 68 -21.97 0.80 5.67
C ARG A 68 -21.25 2.01 5.08
N ILE A 69 -21.84 3.21 5.17
CA ILE A 69 -21.20 4.44 4.69
C ILE A 69 -19.91 4.70 5.48
N ASN A 70 -19.92 4.57 6.80
CA ASN A 70 -18.73 4.74 7.63
C ASN A 70 -17.61 3.77 7.27
N GLU A 71 -17.96 2.50 7.02
CA GLU A 71 -17.01 1.47 6.63
C GLU A 71 -16.41 1.75 5.24
N LEU A 72 -17.24 2.11 4.25
CA LEU A 72 -16.76 2.50 2.92
C LEU A 72 -15.87 3.75 2.97
N PHE A 73 -16.22 4.75 3.78
CA PHE A 73 -15.39 5.94 3.96
C PHE A 73 -14.03 5.59 4.57
N LYS A 74 -14.01 4.72 5.59
CA LYS A 74 -12.77 4.23 6.19
C LYS A 74 -11.90 3.45 5.20
N GLN A 75 -12.50 2.64 4.33
CA GLN A 75 -11.80 1.96 3.24
C GLN A 75 -11.28 2.95 2.19
N ALA A 76 -12.04 3.99 1.85
CA ALA A 76 -11.59 5.01 0.92
C ALA A 76 -10.36 5.78 1.46
N LEU A 77 -10.35 6.11 2.75
CA LEU A 77 -9.21 6.76 3.39
C LEU A 77 -7.93 5.92 3.36
N SER A 78 -8.02 4.58 3.31
CA SER A 78 -6.84 3.72 3.22
C SER A 78 -6.47 3.35 1.78
N LYS A 79 -7.45 3.04 0.93
CA LYS A 79 -7.20 2.52 -0.42
C LYS A 79 -7.16 3.60 -1.49
N ILE A 80 -8.04 4.60 -1.43
CA ILE A 80 -8.11 5.66 -2.47
C ILE A 80 -7.05 6.72 -2.22
N VAL A 81 -6.87 7.15 -0.97
CA VAL A 81 -5.85 8.16 -0.61
C VAL A 81 -4.43 7.63 -0.83
N PHE A 82 -4.23 6.30 -0.78
CA PHE A 82 -2.93 5.68 -1.06
C PHE A 82 -2.54 5.76 -2.55
N LEU A 83 -3.49 5.79 -3.49
CA LEU A 83 -3.19 5.80 -4.93
C LEU A 83 -2.28 6.96 -5.36
N PRO A 84 -2.59 8.24 -5.06
CA PRO A 84 -1.70 9.34 -5.40
C PRO A 84 -0.36 9.26 -4.66
N PHE A 85 -0.35 8.76 -3.42
CA PHE A 85 0.88 8.55 -2.66
C PHE A 85 1.79 7.53 -3.37
N GLY A 86 1.29 6.33 -3.65
CA GLY A 86 2.05 5.26 -4.33
C GLY A 86 2.55 5.71 -5.70
N TYR A 87 1.69 6.33 -6.51
CA TYR A 87 2.06 6.90 -7.80
C TYR A 87 3.21 7.91 -7.69
N THR A 88 3.16 8.79 -6.69
CA THR A 88 4.18 9.82 -6.48
C THR A 88 5.53 9.21 -6.08
N MET A 89 5.55 8.16 -5.25
CA MET A 89 6.80 7.51 -4.83
C MET A 89 7.54 6.95 -6.04
N ASP A 90 6.84 6.23 -6.91
CA ASP A 90 7.45 5.61 -8.09
C ASP A 90 7.82 6.65 -9.14
N LYS A 91 6.96 7.65 -9.38
CA LYS A 91 7.26 8.74 -10.31
C LYS A 91 8.52 9.49 -9.91
N TYR A 92 8.68 9.76 -8.61
CA TYR A 92 9.88 10.37 -8.06
C TYR A 92 11.12 9.51 -8.29
N ARG A 93 11.09 8.22 -7.92
CA ARG A 93 12.21 7.28 -8.13
C ARG A 93 12.59 7.20 -9.60
N TYR A 94 11.61 7.09 -10.50
CA TYR A 94 11.86 7.08 -11.94
C TYR A 94 12.55 8.34 -12.43
N ALA A 95 12.10 9.52 -12.00
CA ALA A 95 12.70 10.78 -12.40
C ALA A 95 14.16 10.91 -11.91
N VAL A 96 14.45 10.48 -10.68
CA VAL A 96 15.82 10.42 -10.16
C VAL A 96 16.68 9.45 -10.96
N PHE A 97 16.23 8.21 -11.17
CA PHE A 97 17.02 7.20 -11.90
C PHE A 97 17.24 7.52 -13.38
N ARG A 98 16.38 8.35 -13.98
CA ARG A 98 16.53 8.84 -15.35
C ARG A 98 17.36 10.11 -15.46
N ASN A 99 17.84 10.65 -14.35
CA ASN A 99 18.52 11.96 -14.27
C ASN A 99 17.63 13.11 -14.78
N GLU A 100 16.32 13.02 -14.59
CA GLU A 100 15.36 14.11 -14.89
C GLU A 100 15.34 15.16 -13.75
N ILE A 101 15.82 14.79 -12.56
CA ILE A 101 16.00 15.68 -11.41
C ILE A 101 17.46 15.60 -10.95
N GLU A 102 18.15 16.73 -10.94
CA GLU A 102 19.54 16.81 -10.45
C GLU A 102 19.58 16.61 -8.92
N GLU A 103 20.70 16.06 -8.41
CA GLU A 103 20.88 15.75 -6.98
C GLU A 103 20.52 16.90 -6.03
N PRO A 104 20.93 18.17 -6.28
CA PRO A 104 20.55 19.29 -5.41
C PRO A 104 19.04 19.55 -5.35
N GLN A 105 18.27 19.06 -6.34
CA GLN A 105 16.83 19.28 -6.45
C GLN A 105 16.00 18.08 -5.98
N TRP A 106 16.62 16.99 -5.51
CA TRP A 106 15.90 15.76 -5.14
C TRP A 106 14.78 16.00 -4.13
N ASN A 107 15.06 16.70 -3.03
CA ASN A 107 14.05 16.93 -2.01
C ASN A 107 12.98 17.93 -2.47
N CYS A 108 13.36 18.94 -3.25
CA CYS A 108 12.43 19.89 -3.85
C CYS A 108 11.47 19.18 -4.83
N GLY A 109 12.00 18.37 -5.74
CA GLY A 109 11.24 17.60 -6.71
C GLY A 109 10.28 16.61 -6.04
N PHE A 110 10.70 15.96 -4.96
CA PHE A 110 9.84 15.10 -4.14
C PHE A 110 8.60 15.86 -3.62
N TRP A 111 8.80 17.02 -2.99
CA TRP A 111 7.68 17.82 -2.46
C TRP A 111 6.81 18.47 -3.54
N GLN A 112 7.40 18.84 -4.68
CA GLN A 112 6.63 19.31 -5.84
C GLN A 112 5.67 18.23 -6.33
N MET A 113 6.13 16.99 -6.51
CA MET A 113 5.27 15.88 -6.94
C MET A 113 4.24 15.52 -5.87
N ARG A 114 4.61 15.55 -4.58
CA ARG A 114 3.68 15.33 -3.46
C ARG A 114 2.55 16.36 -3.41
N SER A 115 2.86 17.62 -3.74
CA SER A 115 1.86 18.68 -3.86
C SER A 115 0.99 18.50 -5.09
N GLU A 116 1.59 18.29 -6.27
CA GLU A 116 0.87 18.17 -7.54
C GLU A 116 -0.09 16.98 -7.58
N TYR A 117 0.37 15.78 -7.19
CA TYR A 117 -0.42 14.56 -7.31
C TYR A 117 -1.17 14.20 -6.02
N GLY A 118 -0.61 14.55 -4.86
CA GLY A 118 -1.16 14.20 -3.56
C GLY A 118 -1.93 15.33 -2.86
N GLY A 119 -1.78 16.58 -3.32
CA GLY A 119 -2.36 17.75 -2.66
C GLY A 119 -1.83 17.99 -1.24
N VAL A 120 -0.59 17.55 -0.96
CA VAL A 120 0.04 17.69 0.36
C VAL A 120 1.35 18.46 0.29
N GLU A 121 1.57 19.31 1.28
CA GLU A 121 2.75 20.15 1.41
C GLU A 121 3.50 19.87 2.72
N PRO A 122 4.81 20.16 2.80
CA PRO A 122 5.53 19.98 4.04
C PRO A 122 5.03 21.00 5.09
N PRO A 123 4.86 20.60 6.36
CA PRO A 123 4.37 21.49 7.41
C PRO A 123 5.38 22.57 7.81
N VAL A 124 6.63 22.45 7.37
CA VAL A 124 7.72 23.40 7.59
C VAL A 124 8.51 23.55 6.29
N SER A 125 9.12 24.72 6.09
CA SER A 125 9.99 24.93 4.93
C SER A 125 11.13 23.91 4.93
N ARG A 126 11.33 23.26 3.79
CA ARG A 126 12.44 22.33 3.54
C ARG A 126 13.56 23.03 2.79
N THR A 127 14.76 22.48 2.90
CA THR A 127 15.96 22.93 2.21
C THR A 127 16.61 21.77 1.47
N ASP A 128 17.58 22.07 0.60
CA ASP A 128 18.35 21.03 -0.13
C ASP A 128 19.31 20.24 0.77
N LYS A 129 19.39 20.59 2.07
CA LYS A 129 20.07 19.79 3.09
C LYS A 129 19.19 18.68 3.67
N ASP A 130 17.87 18.77 3.46
CA ASP A 130 16.93 17.73 3.85
C ASP A 130 16.85 16.68 2.74
N PHE A 131 16.63 15.42 3.13
CA PHE A 131 16.39 14.33 2.18
C PHE A 131 15.28 13.43 2.74
N ASP A 132 14.03 13.86 2.52
CA ASP A 132 12.83 13.22 3.03
C ASP A 132 12.45 11.87 2.38
N PRO A 133 12.70 11.63 1.07
CA PRO A 133 12.24 10.39 0.42
C PRO A 133 12.66 9.09 1.12
N PRO A 134 13.93 8.88 1.53
CA PRO A 134 14.35 7.65 2.22
C PRO A 134 13.74 7.48 3.62
N ALA A 135 13.11 8.50 4.20
CA ALA A 135 12.33 8.31 5.43
C ALA A 135 11.13 7.36 5.21
N LYS A 136 10.79 7.04 3.95
CA LYS A 136 9.93 5.91 3.60
C LYS A 136 10.78 4.65 3.40
N TYR A 137 10.51 3.63 4.22
CA TYR A 137 11.18 2.32 4.18
C TYR A 137 11.40 1.72 2.78
N HIS A 138 10.41 1.78 1.88
CA HIS A 138 10.51 1.18 0.53
C HIS A 138 11.50 1.92 -0.38
N ILE A 139 11.76 3.20 -0.11
CA ILE A 139 12.75 3.98 -0.86
C ILE A 139 14.16 3.64 -0.35
N ASP A 140 14.35 3.55 0.97
CA ASP A 140 15.65 3.28 1.58
C ASP A 140 16.11 1.82 1.43
N ALA A 141 15.18 0.87 1.62
CA ALA A 141 15.48 -0.56 1.61
C ALA A 141 15.44 -1.19 0.20
N ASP A 142 15.17 -0.40 -0.85
CA ASP A 142 15.01 -0.83 -2.24
C ASP A 142 14.12 -2.07 -2.39
N VAL A 143 12.94 -1.99 -1.75
CA VAL A 143 11.90 -3.02 -1.82
C VAL A 143 10.59 -2.36 -2.25
N GLU A 144 9.88 -3.01 -3.18
CA GLU A 144 8.49 -2.64 -3.52
C GLU A 144 7.52 -3.04 -2.40
#